data_AF-A0A9D1DUM0-F1
#
_entry.id   AF-A0A9D1DUM0-F1
#
_cell.length_a   1.000
_cell.length_b   1.000
_cell.length_c   1.000
_cell.angle_alpha   90.00
_cell.angle_beta   90.00
_cell.angle_gamma   90.00
#
_symmetry.space_group_name_H-M   'P 1'
#
loop_
_entity.id
_entity.type
_entity.pdbx_description
1 polymer ?
#
loop_
_entity_poly.entity_id
_entity_poly.type
_entity_poly.pdbx_seq_one_letter_code
_entity_poly.pdbx_strand_id
1 'polypeptide(L)'
;MKKVLLEYANVFAYTITGLIFGLAFFLLFINFYHMQELAETVDVSAYNDTNKASVEEKIETIRNNINVYNQSTYNGSLNIYGLNTVQLKLQDCLEIIESEDMMKYFELDEIGINDSYNFTVDFKNKILNDCLVMQVKSLFNTDTVATLPNFDTIKPYVELDLEALLDSTNYVQSNIENSDHYYFSTETNKANFFNLVDDSYSDIMNSYQNSLDLLVEVSNWYRDIVIGG
;
A
#
# COMPACT_ATOMS: atom_id res chain seq x y z
N MET A 1 -48.23 50.99 -9.90
CA MET A 1 -46.76 50.83 -9.84
C MET A 1 -46.30 49.93 -8.70
N LYS A 2 -46.58 50.21 -7.41
CA LYS A 2 -46.15 49.34 -6.28
C LYS A 2 -46.54 47.86 -6.43
N LYS A 3 -47.78 47.56 -6.84
CA LYS A 3 -48.28 46.18 -6.99
C LYS A 3 -47.54 45.38 -8.07
N VAL A 4 -47.29 46.00 -9.22
CA VAL A 4 -46.54 45.41 -10.34
C VAL A 4 -45.07 45.16 -9.96
N LEU A 5 -44.46 46.08 -9.21
CA LEU A 5 -43.09 45.95 -8.71
C LEU A 5 -42.95 44.80 -7.70
N LEU A 6 -43.97 44.59 -6.87
CA LEU A 6 -44.04 43.50 -5.89
C LEU A 6 -44.27 42.14 -6.57
N GLU A 7 -45.13 42.09 -7.58
CA GLU A 7 -45.35 40.90 -8.41
C GLU A 7 -44.08 40.52 -9.20
N TYR A 8 -43.37 41.49 -9.77
CA TYR A 8 -42.10 41.25 -10.46
C TYR A 8 -41.00 40.75 -9.51
N ALA A 9 -40.89 41.34 -8.31
CA ALA A 9 -39.96 40.89 -7.28
C ALA A 9 -40.27 39.45 -6.82
N ASN A 10 -41.55 39.09 -6.70
CA ASN A 10 -41.97 37.73 -6.38
C ASN A 10 -41.62 36.74 -7.49
N VAL A 11 -41.86 37.08 -8.77
CA VAL A 11 -41.47 36.22 -9.90
C VAL A 11 -39.94 36.01 -9.93
N PHE A 12 -39.18 37.08 -9.72
CA PHE A 12 -37.72 36.99 -9.65
C PHE A 12 -37.25 36.12 -8.47
N ALA A 13 -37.85 36.29 -7.28
CA ALA A 13 -37.56 35.49 -6.10
C ALA A 13 -37.87 34.00 -6.33
N TYR A 14 -39.05 33.67 -6.86
CA TYR A 14 -39.41 32.28 -7.19
C TYR A 14 -38.50 31.67 -8.25
N THR A 15 -38.01 32.46 -9.20
CA THR A 15 -37.06 31.99 -10.22
C THR A 15 -35.70 31.67 -9.61
N ILE A 16 -35.19 32.54 -8.72
CA ILE A 16 -33.95 32.27 -7.97
C ILE A 16 -34.12 31.05 -7.06
N THR A 17 -35.23 30.96 -6.34
CA THR A 17 -35.53 29.80 -5.49
C THR A 17 -35.60 28.51 -6.32
N GLY A 18 -36.26 28.54 -7.48
CA GLY A 18 -36.29 27.41 -8.42
C GLY A 18 -34.89 27.02 -8.93
N LEU A 19 -34.03 27.99 -9.20
CA LEU A 19 -32.62 27.75 -9.58
C LEU A 19 -31.81 27.13 -8.44
N ILE A 20 -31.97 27.62 -7.21
CA ILE A 20 -31.29 27.06 -6.03
C ILE A 20 -31.75 25.62 -5.78
N PHE A 21 -33.06 25.35 -5.82
CA PHE A 21 -33.58 24.00 -5.66
C PHE A 21 -33.18 23.08 -6.82
N GLY A 22 -33.18 23.59 -8.06
CA GLY A 22 -32.72 22.86 -9.22
C GLY A 22 -31.24 22.47 -9.12
N LEU A 23 -30.38 23.39 -8.71
CA LEU A 23 -28.95 23.13 -8.50
C LEU A 23 -28.73 22.17 -7.33
N ALA A 24 -29.42 22.36 -6.21
CA ALA A 24 -29.30 21.46 -5.06
C ALA A 24 -29.76 20.03 -5.39
N PHE A 25 -30.87 19.90 -6.13
CA PHE A 25 -31.37 18.60 -6.60
C PHE A 25 -30.40 17.95 -7.59
N PHE A 26 -29.83 18.73 -8.51
CA PHE A 26 -28.82 18.25 -9.45
C PHE A 26 -27.56 17.74 -8.73
N LEU A 27 -27.05 18.50 -7.74
CA LEU A 27 -25.91 18.07 -6.92
C LEU A 27 -26.21 16.82 -6.10
N LEU A 28 -27.42 16.72 -5.53
CA LEU A 28 -27.85 15.51 -4.81
C LEU A 28 -27.92 14.30 -5.73
N PHE A 29 -28.45 14.48 -6.94
CA PHE A 29 -28.55 13.42 -7.94
C PHE A 29 -27.16 12.95 -8.39
N ILE A 30 -26.25 13.88 -8.66
CA ILE A 30 -24.85 13.60 -8.97
C ILE A 30 -24.20 12.78 -7.85
N ASN A 31 -24.32 13.24 -6.59
CA ASN A 31 -23.74 12.52 -5.46
C ASN A 31 -24.34 11.12 -5.26
N PHE A 32 -25.63 10.94 -5.56
CA PHE A 32 -26.29 9.64 -5.47
C PHE A 32 -25.77 8.65 -6.51
N TYR A 33 -25.63 9.07 -7.78
CA TYR A 33 -25.05 8.22 -8.82
C TYR A 33 -23.59 7.91 -8.55
N HIS A 34 -22.82 8.91 -8.13
CA HIS A 34 -21.42 8.72 -7.77
C HIS A 34 -21.26 7.73 -6.61
N MET A 35 -22.14 7.77 -5.61
CA MET A 35 -22.15 6.78 -4.52
C MET A 35 -22.47 5.36 -5.01
N GLN A 36 -23.37 5.20 -5.98
CA GLN A 36 -23.65 3.88 -6.56
C GLN A 36 -22.48 3.37 -7.39
N GLU A 37 -21.80 4.25 -8.13
CA GLU A 37 -20.61 3.90 -8.90
C GLU A 37 -19.46 3.52 -7.97
N LEU A 38 -19.26 4.22 -6.84
CA LEU A 38 -18.28 3.83 -5.82
C LEU A 38 -18.53 2.47 -5.15
N ALA A 39 -19.75 1.94 -5.27
CA ALA A 39 -20.15 0.67 -4.67
C ALA A 39 -19.95 -0.54 -5.61
N GLU A 40 -19.50 -0.32 -6.85
CA GLU A 40 -19.14 -1.42 -7.75
C GLU A 40 -17.79 -2.04 -7.38
N THR A 41 -17.69 -3.35 -7.63
CA THR A 41 -16.56 -4.17 -7.25
C THR A 41 -16.00 -4.92 -8.48
N VAL A 42 -14.72 -5.29 -8.40
CA VAL A 42 -14.01 -6.10 -9.39
C VAL A 42 -13.59 -7.40 -8.73
N ASP A 43 -13.82 -8.53 -9.41
CA ASP A 43 -13.39 -9.86 -8.96
C ASP A 43 -11.87 -10.00 -9.12
N VAL A 44 -11.18 -10.25 -8.00
CA VAL A 44 -9.72 -10.46 -7.92
C VAL A 44 -9.36 -11.82 -7.31
N SER A 45 -10.34 -12.70 -7.08
CA SER A 45 -10.15 -13.99 -6.41
C SER A 45 -9.02 -14.82 -7.03
N ALA A 46 -9.00 -14.97 -8.36
CA ALA A 46 -7.97 -15.74 -9.06
C ALA A 46 -6.56 -15.13 -8.95
N TYR A 47 -6.48 -13.80 -8.93
CA TYR A 47 -5.22 -13.08 -8.76
C TYR A 47 -4.70 -13.24 -7.33
N ASN A 48 -5.59 -13.14 -6.34
CA ASN A 48 -5.25 -13.32 -4.93
C ASN A 48 -4.84 -14.75 -4.61
N ASP A 49 -5.55 -15.76 -5.12
CA ASP A 49 -5.17 -17.16 -4.94
C ASP A 49 -3.76 -17.45 -5.45
N THR A 50 -3.40 -16.88 -6.61
CA THR A 50 -2.06 -17.04 -7.19
C THR A 50 -0.99 -16.39 -6.33
N ASN A 51 -1.23 -15.16 -5.86
CA ASN A 51 -0.24 -14.39 -5.11
C ASN A 51 -0.14 -14.82 -3.64
N LYS A 52 -1.22 -15.33 -3.05
CA LYS A 52 -1.26 -15.76 -1.65
C LYS A 52 -0.25 -16.86 -1.35
N ALA A 53 -0.17 -17.88 -2.21
CA ALA A 53 0.80 -18.96 -2.04
C ALA A 53 2.25 -18.45 -2.10
N SER A 54 2.56 -17.55 -3.04
CA SER A 54 3.87 -16.89 -3.16
C SER A 54 4.20 -16.06 -1.92
N VAL A 55 3.24 -15.29 -1.42
CA VAL A 55 3.38 -14.46 -0.21
C VAL A 55 3.63 -15.32 1.02
N GLU A 56 2.83 -16.35 1.24
CA GLU A 56 2.99 -17.28 2.36
C GLU A 56 4.36 -17.97 2.35
N GLU A 57 4.85 -18.39 1.16
CA GLU A 57 6.18 -18.99 1.00
C GLU A 57 7.31 -18.01 1.37
N LYS A 58 7.22 -16.76 0.91
CA LYS A 58 8.23 -15.72 1.22
C LYS A 58 8.23 -15.36 2.70
N ILE A 59 7.05 -15.21 3.30
CA ILE A 59 6.87 -14.96 4.75
C ILE A 59 7.49 -16.10 5.56
N GLU A 60 7.19 -17.36 5.22
CA GLU A 60 7.74 -18.53 5.90
C GLU A 60 9.28 -18.59 5.75
N THR A 61 9.80 -18.23 4.58
CA THR A 61 11.25 -18.14 4.33
C THR A 61 11.91 -17.11 5.24
N ILE A 62 11.35 -15.89 5.31
CA ILE A 62 11.84 -14.82 6.18
C ILE A 62 11.81 -15.28 7.65
N ARG A 63 10.68 -15.85 8.10
CA ARG A 63 10.50 -16.36 9.46
C ARG A 63 11.53 -17.42 9.82
N ASN A 64 11.75 -18.39 8.95
CA ASN A 64 12.75 -19.44 9.16
C ASN A 64 14.17 -18.89 9.21
N ASN A 65 14.50 -17.96 8.31
CA ASN A 65 15.80 -17.29 8.28
C ASN A 65 16.07 -16.48 9.57
N ILE A 66 15.08 -15.79 10.12
CA ILE A 66 15.17 -15.06 11.40
C ILE A 66 15.44 -16.03 12.57
N ASN A 67 14.79 -17.20 12.54
CA ASN A 67 14.80 -18.17 13.64
C ASN A 67 16.07 -19.04 13.70
N VAL A 68 16.96 -18.98 12.71
CA VAL A 68 18.25 -19.71 12.74
C VAL A 68 19.19 -19.20 13.85
N TYR A 69 18.97 -17.97 14.33
CA TYR A 69 19.77 -17.35 15.36
C TYR A 69 19.04 -17.32 16.70
N ASN A 70 19.73 -17.79 17.75
CA ASN A 70 19.30 -17.64 19.14
C ASN A 70 20.47 -17.18 19.98
N GLN A 71 20.37 -15.95 20.51
CA GLN A 71 21.41 -15.33 21.32
C GLN A 71 21.86 -16.20 22.51
N SER A 72 20.94 -16.95 23.14
CA SER A 72 21.25 -17.74 24.35
C SER A 72 22.10 -18.97 24.05
N THR A 73 22.12 -19.42 22.80
CA THR A 73 22.82 -20.64 22.37
C THR A 73 23.87 -20.38 21.31
N TYR A 74 24.01 -19.13 20.84
CA TYR A 74 24.97 -18.75 19.82
C TYR A 74 26.39 -18.76 20.37
N ASN A 75 27.27 -19.56 19.76
CA ASN A 75 28.68 -19.71 20.12
C ASN A 75 29.64 -19.23 19.02
N GLY A 76 29.12 -18.54 18.00
CA GLY A 76 29.92 -18.03 16.88
C GLY A 76 30.74 -16.80 17.26
N SER A 77 31.60 -16.36 16.34
CA SER A 77 32.59 -15.30 16.58
C SER A 77 32.12 -13.88 16.24
N LEU A 78 30.94 -13.78 15.63
CA LEU A 78 30.39 -12.53 15.10
C LEU A 78 29.85 -11.59 16.19
N ASN A 79 29.67 -10.32 15.82
CA ASN A 79 29.11 -9.30 16.69
C ASN A 79 27.63 -9.57 17.02
N ILE A 80 27.38 -10.08 18.22
CA ILE A 80 26.05 -10.39 18.76
C ILE A 80 25.10 -9.18 18.70
N TYR A 81 25.59 -7.96 18.94
CA TYR A 81 24.74 -6.76 18.87
C TYR A 81 24.30 -6.46 17.43
N GLY A 82 25.18 -6.70 16.45
CA GLY A 82 24.84 -6.60 15.03
C GLY A 82 23.78 -7.63 14.66
N LEU A 83 24.01 -8.91 15.02
CA LEU A 83 23.07 -10.00 14.74
C LEU A 83 21.69 -9.79 15.38
N ASN A 84 21.65 -9.36 16.65
CA ASN A 84 20.40 -9.01 17.34
C ASN A 84 19.68 -7.85 16.66
N THR A 85 20.41 -6.83 16.21
CA THR A 85 19.80 -5.67 15.54
C THR A 85 19.14 -6.09 14.23
N VAL A 86 19.82 -6.94 13.43
CA VAL A 86 19.23 -7.47 12.20
C VAL A 86 18.00 -8.33 12.50
N GLN A 87 18.08 -9.21 13.50
CA GLN A 87 16.97 -10.07 13.90
C GLN A 87 15.73 -9.25 14.29
N LEU A 88 15.87 -8.28 15.19
CA LEU A 88 14.76 -7.47 15.68
C LEU A 88 14.11 -6.68 14.54
N LYS A 89 14.91 -6.07 13.66
CA LYS A 89 14.39 -5.29 12.54
C LYS A 89 13.65 -6.13 11.51
N LEU A 90 14.14 -7.34 11.24
CA LEU A 90 13.42 -8.31 10.40
C LEU A 90 12.15 -8.83 11.07
N GLN A 91 12.16 -9.02 12.40
CA GLN A 91 10.97 -9.40 13.17
C GLN A 91 9.90 -8.30 13.14
N ASP A 92 10.28 -7.04 13.39
CA ASP A 92 9.37 -5.89 13.32
C ASP A 92 8.70 -5.80 11.92
N CYS A 93 9.48 -6.00 10.85
CA CYS A 93 8.95 -6.07 9.48
C CYS A 93 7.98 -7.24 9.27
N LEU A 94 8.33 -8.42 9.78
CA LEU A 94 7.51 -9.62 9.66
C LEU A 94 6.16 -9.43 10.36
N GLU A 95 6.14 -8.86 11.57
CA GLU A 95 4.90 -8.55 12.30
C GLU A 95 4.00 -7.58 11.53
N ILE A 96 4.57 -6.58 10.85
CA ILE A 96 3.82 -5.64 10.01
C ILE A 96 3.21 -6.36 8.80
N ILE A 97 3.99 -7.21 8.14
CA ILE A 97 3.60 -7.94 6.92
C ILE A 97 2.49 -8.94 7.21
N GLU A 98 2.58 -9.65 8.34
CA GLU A 98 1.61 -10.63 8.80
C GLU A 98 0.39 -10.02 9.49
N SER A 99 0.38 -8.69 9.68
CA SER A 99 -0.71 -8.03 10.38
C SER A 99 -2.04 -8.25 9.64
N GLU A 100 -3.13 -8.40 10.41
CA GLU A 100 -4.49 -8.53 9.88
C GLU A 100 -4.84 -7.40 8.91
N ASP A 101 -4.34 -6.19 9.20
CA ASP A 101 -4.54 -5.02 8.36
C ASP A 101 -3.95 -5.15 6.95
N MET A 102 -2.86 -5.90 6.80
CA MET A 102 -2.26 -6.17 5.48
C MET A 102 -2.86 -7.44 4.87
N MET A 103 -2.99 -8.51 5.65
CA MET A 103 -3.42 -9.81 5.15
C MET A 103 -4.88 -9.82 4.68
N LYS A 104 -5.74 -8.95 5.21
CA LYS A 104 -7.15 -8.84 4.78
C LYS A 104 -7.29 -8.62 3.27
N TYR A 105 -6.37 -7.89 2.63
CA TYR A 105 -6.47 -7.59 1.19
C TYR A 105 -6.26 -8.82 0.31
N PHE A 106 -5.65 -9.87 0.83
CA PHE A 106 -5.41 -11.16 0.15
C PHE A 106 -6.54 -12.16 0.37
N GLU A 107 -7.50 -11.83 1.24
CA GLU A 107 -8.67 -12.65 1.54
C GLU A 107 -9.94 -12.15 0.83
N LEU A 108 -9.86 -11.01 0.14
CA LEU A 108 -10.96 -10.45 -0.61
C LEU A 108 -11.11 -11.17 -1.96
N ASP A 109 -12.32 -11.65 -2.23
CA ASP A 109 -12.70 -12.17 -3.56
C ASP A 109 -13.01 -11.01 -4.53
N GLU A 110 -13.52 -9.91 -4.01
CA GLU A 110 -13.88 -8.72 -4.76
C GLU A 110 -13.33 -7.46 -4.10
N ILE A 111 -12.87 -6.49 -4.89
CA ILE A 111 -12.37 -5.20 -4.41
C ILE A 111 -13.17 -4.04 -4.98
N GLY A 112 -13.49 -3.09 -4.13
CA GLY A 112 -14.00 -1.78 -4.55
C GLY A 112 -12.90 -0.72 -4.58
N ILE A 113 -13.30 0.48 -4.98
CA ILE A 113 -12.45 1.68 -5.04
C ILE A 113 -11.85 1.97 -3.66
N ASN A 114 -12.68 1.88 -2.62
CA ASN A 114 -12.26 2.10 -1.24
C ASN A 114 -11.22 1.08 -0.78
N ASP A 115 -11.33 -0.19 -1.21
CA ASP A 115 -10.38 -1.23 -0.82
C ASP A 115 -9.01 -1.01 -1.48
N SER A 116 -8.99 -0.68 -2.77
CA SER A 116 -7.75 -0.33 -3.48
C SER A 116 -7.07 0.92 -2.89
N TYR A 117 -7.87 1.96 -2.57
CA TYR A 117 -7.36 3.15 -1.90
C TYR A 117 -6.75 2.82 -0.53
N ASN A 118 -7.48 2.09 0.31
CA ASN A 118 -7.00 1.73 1.65
C ASN A 118 -5.77 0.81 1.57
N PHE A 119 -5.72 -0.13 0.63
CA PHE A 119 -4.55 -0.98 0.42
C PHE A 119 -3.32 -0.15 0.05
N THR A 120 -3.48 0.83 -0.84
CA THR A 120 -2.42 1.76 -1.24
C THR A 120 -1.89 2.55 -0.03
N VAL A 121 -2.80 3.11 0.78
CA VAL A 121 -2.45 3.89 1.97
C VAL A 121 -1.76 3.02 3.02
N ASP A 122 -2.31 1.85 3.32
CA ASP A 122 -1.74 0.90 4.27
C ASP A 122 -0.37 0.42 3.81
N PHE A 123 -0.21 0.08 2.53
CA PHE A 123 1.07 -0.32 1.95
C PHE A 123 2.14 0.77 2.13
N LYS A 124 1.82 2.02 1.79
CA LYS A 124 2.75 3.14 1.93
C LYS A 124 3.17 3.36 3.38
N ASN A 125 2.20 3.40 4.29
CA ASN A 125 2.49 3.72 5.68
C ASN A 125 3.21 2.56 6.37
N LYS A 126 2.74 1.33 6.18
CA LYS A 126 3.21 0.19 6.95
C LYS A 126 4.38 -0.51 6.28
N ILE A 127 4.26 -0.86 5.01
CA ILE A 127 5.33 -1.60 4.33
C ILE A 127 6.47 -0.67 3.97
N LEU A 128 6.22 0.41 3.24
CA LEU A 128 7.31 1.30 2.80
C LEU A 128 7.92 2.08 3.97
N ASN A 129 7.11 2.80 4.75
CA ASN A 129 7.66 3.66 5.80
C ASN A 129 8.09 2.84 7.03
N ASP A 130 7.17 2.09 7.64
CA ASP A 130 7.44 1.44 8.93
C ASP A 130 8.35 0.22 8.80
N CYS A 131 8.19 -0.62 7.77
CA CYS A 131 9.08 -1.77 7.55
C CYS A 131 10.35 -1.39 6.76
N LEU A 132 10.22 -1.00 5.49
CA LEU A 132 11.40 -0.86 4.62
C LEU A 132 12.27 0.33 5.04
N VAL A 133 11.72 1.52 5.25
CA VAL A 133 12.52 2.71 5.59
C VAL A 133 12.96 2.66 7.07
N MET A 134 12.03 2.44 8.00
CA MET A 134 12.37 2.50 9.42
C MET A 134 13.15 1.28 9.90
N GLN A 135 12.91 0.09 9.36
CA GLN A 135 13.66 -1.11 9.73
C GLN A 135 14.78 -1.44 8.74
N VAL A 136 14.48 -1.75 7.48
CA VAL A 136 15.48 -2.28 6.54
C VAL A 136 16.55 -1.23 6.22
N LYS A 137 16.19 -0.03 5.80
CA LYS A 137 17.14 1.03 5.45
C LYS A 137 17.99 1.45 6.65
N SER A 138 17.43 1.45 7.85
CA SER A 138 18.18 1.84 9.04
C SER A 138 19.22 0.81 9.49
N LEU A 139 19.11 -0.47 9.08
CA LEU A 139 20.18 -1.46 9.25
C LEU A 139 21.50 -0.94 8.68
N PHE A 140 21.43 -0.30 7.51
CA PHE A 140 22.60 0.15 6.77
C PHE A 140 23.25 1.44 7.31
N ASN A 141 22.65 2.01 8.34
CA ASN A 141 23.15 3.17 9.09
C ASN A 141 23.60 2.79 10.52
N THR A 142 23.65 1.49 10.85
CA THR A 142 23.99 1.02 12.20
C THR A 142 25.41 0.47 12.24
N ASP A 143 26.29 1.09 13.04
CA ASP A 143 27.72 0.73 13.14
C ASP A 143 27.95 -0.75 13.52
N THR A 144 27.13 -1.32 14.41
CA THR A 144 27.27 -2.73 14.80
C THR A 144 26.93 -3.69 13.68
N VAL A 145 25.97 -3.33 12.81
CA VAL A 145 25.58 -4.11 11.63
C VAL A 145 26.65 -4.00 10.54
N ALA A 146 27.29 -2.83 10.40
CA ALA A 146 28.38 -2.62 9.44
C ALA A 146 29.60 -3.53 9.67
N THR A 147 29.75 -4.09 10.87
CA THR A 147 30.82 -5.06 11.19
C THR A 147 30.50 -6.49 10.75
N LEU A 148 29.30 -6.77 10.25
CA LEU A 148 28.90 -8.10 9.81
C LEU A 148 29.48 -8.44 8.42
N PRO A 149 29.79 -9.72 8.16
CA PRO A 149 30.31 -10.16 6.87
C PRO A 149 29.41 -9.77 5.69
N ASN A 150 30.01 -9.44 4.55
CA ASN A 150 29.32 -9.11 3.30
C ASN A 150 28.34 -7.91 3.38
N PHE A 151 28.36 -7.12 4.46
CA PHE A 151 27.52 -5.93 4.61
C PHE A 151 27.71 -4.92 3.46
N ASP A 152 28.97 -4.59 3.12
CA ASP A 152 29.27 -3.68 2.02
C ASP A 152 28.88 -4.25 0.64
N THR A 153 28.71 -5.56 0.56
CA THR A 153 28.27 -6.23 -0.68
C THR A 153 26.76 -6.12 -0.85
N ILE A 154 25.98 -6.35 0.22
CA ILE A 154 24.51 -6.37 0.13
C ILE A 154 23.89 -4.97 0.16
N LYS A 155 24.52 -4.03 0.89
CA LYS A 155 24.05 -2.66 1.06
C LYS A 155 23.63 -1.94 -0.24
N PRO A 156 24.46 -1.87 -1.30
CA PRO A 156 24.11 -1.12 -2.50
C PRO A 156 22.92 -1.71 -3.26
N TYR A 157 22.70 -3.02 -3.20
CA TYR A 157 21.54 -3.67 -3.84
C TYR A 157 20.26 -3.33 -3.09
N VAL A 158 20.28 -3.45 -1.77
CA VAL A 158 19.12 -3.13 -0.93
C VAL A 158 18.75 -1.64 -1.02
N GLU A 159 19.73 -0.74 -1.08
CA GLU A 159 19.45 0.69 -1.27
C GLU A 159 18.80 0.97 -2.64
N LEU A 160 19.27 0.31 -3.71
CA LEU A 160 18.72 0.47 -5.05
C LEU A 160 17.29 -0.07 -5.16
N ASP A 161 17.02 -1.25 -4.61
CA ASP A 161 15.69 -1.86 -4.63
C ASP A 161 14.69 -1.05 -3.80
N LEU A 162 15.14 -0.49 -2.67
CA LEU A 162 14.32 0.37 -1.83
C LEU A 162 14.00 1.70 -2.52
N GLU A 163 14.94 2.29 -3.24
CA GLU A 163 14.69 3.49 -4.06
C GLU A 163 13.68 3.18 -5.19
N ALA A 164 13.82 2.05 -5.87
CA ALA A 164 12.88 1.63 -6.92
C ALA A 164 11.45 1.44 -6.36
N LEU A 165 11.32 0.83 -5.18
CA LEU A 165 10.02 0.65 -4.49
C LEU A 165 9.38 1.98 -4.10
N LEU A 166 10.16 2.93 -3.56
CA LEU A 166 9.67 4.25 -3.19
C LEU A 166 9.25 5.08 -4.41
N ASP A 167 9.95 4.96 -5.54
CA ASP A 167 9.60 5.68 -6.76
C ASP A 167 8.35 5.12 -7.44
N SER A 168 8.17 3.80 -7.44
CA SER A 168 7.00 3.13 -8.06
C SER A 168 5.66 3.52 -7.41
N THR A 169 5.67 3.80 -6.12
CA THR A 169 4.45 4.04 -5.33
C THR A 169 3.94 5.48 -5.36
N ASN A 170 4.82 6.44 -5.67
CA ASN A 170 4.42 7.83 -5.92
C ASN A 170 3.54 7.96 -7.18
N TYR A 171 3.75 7.09 -8.18
CA TYR A 171 2.94 7.06 -9.40
C TYR A 171 1.51 6.59 -9.13
N VAL A 172 1.35 5.49 -8.39
CA VAL A 172 0.04 4.90 -8.05
C VAL A 172 -0.81 5.87 -7.22
N GLN A 173 -0.21 6.52 -6.21
CA GLN A 173 -0.92 7.50 -5.39
C GLN A 173 -1.38 8.72 -6.20
N SER A 174 -0.54 9.24 -7.10
CA SER A 174 -0.92 10.38 -7.93
C SER A 174 -2.08 10.05 -8.87
N ASN A 175 -2.16 8.82 -9.38
CA ASN A 175 -3.28 8.39 -10.22
C ASN A 175 -4.58 8.29 -9.42
N ILE A 176 -4.56 7.76 -8.19
CA ILE A 176 -5.75 7.64 -7.35
C ILE A 176 -6.22 9.02 -6.84
N GLU A 177 -5.31 9.87 -6.34
CA GLU A 177 -5.67 11.23 -5.87
C GLU A 177 -6.25 12.11 -6.99
N ASN A 178 -5.80 11.93 -8.23
CA ASN A 178 -6.38 12.62 -9.39
C ASN A 178 -7.71 12.00 -9.88
N SER A 179 -8.02 10.78 -9.44
CA SER A 179 -9.22 10.06 -9.83
C SER A 179 -10.44 10.44 -8.94
N ASP A 180 -10.21 10.96 -7.74
CA ASP A 180 -11.22 11.48 -6.77
C ASP A 180 -11.99 12.74 -7.25
N HIS A 181 -11.81 13.17 -8.50
CA HIS A 181 -12.35 14.44 -9.00
C HIS A 181 -13.42 14.34 -10.08
N TYR A 182 -13.84 13.14 -10.50
CA TYR A 182 -14.73 13.03 -11.66
C TYR A 182 -16.01 12.22 -11.38
N TYR A 183 -17.14 12.93 -11.49
CA TYR A 183 -18.42 12.33 -11.85
C TYR A 183 -18.27 11.60 -13.19
N PHE A 184 -18.65 10.32 -13.28
CA PHE A 184 -18.54 9.58 -14.53
C PHE A 184 -19.62 10.06 -15.50
N SER A 185 -19.21 10.89 -16.47
CA SER A 185 -20.13 11.42 -17.47
C SER A 185 -20.56 10.38 -18.52
N THR A 186 -19.89 9.23 -18.59
CA THR A 186 -20.15 8.15 -19.56
C THR A 186 -19.69 6.77 -19.05
N GLU A 187 -20.29 5.70 -19.57
CA GLU A 187 -19.88 4.29 -19.35
C GLU A 187 -18.40 4.03 -19.71
N THR A 188 -17.87 4.73 -20.72
CA THR A 188 -16.45 4.63 -21.10
C THR A 188 -15.52 5.16 -20.00
N ASN A 189 -15.89 6.27 -19.34
CA ASN A 189 -15.09 6.83 -18.26
C ASN A 189 -15.15 5.95 -17.01
N LYS A 190 -16.31 5.35 -16.75
CA LYS A 190 -16.52 4.37 -15.69
C LYS A 190 -15.64 3.13 -15.89
N ALA A 191 -15.67 2.53 -17.09
CA ALA A 191 -14.80 1.39 -17.42
C ALA A 191 -13.30 1.71 -17.27
N ASN A 192 -12.88 2.91 -17.71
CA ASN A 192 -11.49 3.34 -17.53
C ASN A 192 -11.11 3.49 -16.06
N PHE A 193 -12.02 3.96 -15.21
CA PHE A 193 -11.78 4.09 -13.77
C PHE A 193 -11.68 2.73 -13.07
N PHE A 194 -12.57 1.78 -13.39
CA PHE A 194 -12.47 0.44 -12.83
C PHE A 194 -11.22 -0.30 -13.29
N ASN A 195 -10.78 -0.09 -14.54
CA ASN A 195 -9.46 -0.54 -14.97
C ASN A 195 -8.35 0.08 -14.12
N LEU A 196 -8.43 1.38 -13.78
CA LEU A 196 -7.45 2.01 -12.89
C LEU A 196 -7.46 1.44 -11.47
N VAL A 197 -8.61 0.98 -10.96
CA VAL A 197 -8.73 0.34 -9.64
C VAL A 197 -8.06 -1.04 -9.66
N ASP A 198 -8.35 -1.85 -10.68
CA ASP A 198 -7.74 -3.16 -10.88
C ASP A 198 -6.22 -3.03 -11.12
N ASP A 199 -5.82 -2.10 -11.98
CA ASP A 199 -4.41 -1.77 -12.25
C ASP A 199 -3.71 -1.30 -10.97
N SER A 200 -4.32 -0.39 -10.20
CA SER A 200 -3.76 0.11 -8.96
C SER A 200 -3.61 -1.00 -7.92
N TYR A 201 -4.63 -1.85 -7.76
CA TYR A 201 -4.55 -2.98 -6.85
C TYR A 201 -3.44 -3.94 -7.25
N SER A 202 -3.38 -4.28 -8.55
CA SER A 202 -2.35 -5.16 -9.11
C SER A 202 -0.95 -4.58 -8.93
N ASP A 203 -0.76 -3.28 -9.16
CA ASP A 203 0.52 -2.58 -8.97
C ASP A 203 0.98 -2.56 -7.51
N ILE A 204 0.06 -2.31 -6.57
CA ILE A 204 0.37 -2.38 -5.14
C ILE A 204 0.68 -3.81 -4.72
N MET A 205 -0.05 -4.80 -5.24
CA MET A 205 0.24 -6.22 -4.99
C MET A 205 1.62 -6.63 -5.50
N ASN A 206 1.99 -6.20 -6.71
CA ASN A 206 3.32 -6.42 -7.26
C ASN A 206 4.41 -5.74 -6.41
N SER A 207 4.16 -4.50 -5.98
CA SER A 207 5.06 -3.77 -5.09
C SER A 207 5.22 -4.45 -3.73
N TYR A 208 4.15 -5.04 -3.20
CA TYR A 208 4.17 -5.86 -2.00
C TYR A 208 5.03 -7.11 -2.17
N GLN A 209 4.87 -7.83 -3.29
CA GLN A 209 5.73 -8.98 -3.58
C GLN A 209 7.20 -8.62 -3.74
N ASN A 210 7.50 -7.51 -4.41
CA ASN A 210 8.87 -7.00 -4.54
C ASN A 210 9.46 -6.61 -3.17
N SER A 211 8.64 -6.06 -2.28
CA SER A 211 9.04 -5.76 -0.90
C SER A 211 9.37 -7.03 -0.11
N LEU A 212 8.60 -8.10 -0.33
CA LEU A 212 8.91 -9.42 0.24
C LEU A 212 10.19 -10.03 -0.35
N ASP A 213 10.43 -9.89 -1.65
CA ASP A 213 11.66 -10.37 -2.28
C ASP A 213 12.90 -9.70 -1.68
N LEU A 214 12.83 -8.38 -1.47
CA LEU A 214 13.88 -7.64 -0.77
C LEU A 214 14.12 -8.17 0.66
N LEU A 215 13.05 -8.44 1.41
CA LEU A 215 13.17 -9.00 2.76
C LEU A 215 13.68 -10.44 2.76
N VAL A 216 13.34 -11.25 1.76
CA VAL A 216 13.91 -12.58 1.54
C VAL A 216 15.41 -12.46 1.29
N GLU A 217 15.85 -11.51 0.47
CA GLU A 217 17.27 -11.27 0.22
C GLU A 217 18.02 -10.87 1.50
N VAL A 218 17.52 -9.87 2.24
CA VAL A 218 18.12 -9.43 3.50
C VAL A 218 18.15 -10.55 4.54
N SER A 219 17.06 -11.33 4.64
CA SER A 219 16.99 -12.45 5.59
C SER A 219 17.88 -13.63 5.18
N ASN A 220 18.07 -13.89 3.89
CA ASN A 220 19.02 -14.88 3.39
C ASN A 220 20.45 -14.48 3.72
N TRP A 221 20.82 -13.22 3.47
CA TRP A 221 22.12 -12.67 3.88
C TRP A 221 22.34 -12.84 5.38
N TYR A 222 21.35 -12.49 6.20
CA TYR A 222 21.39 -12.69 7.64
C TYR A 222 21.60 -14.16 8.05
N ARG A 223 20.81 -15.08 7.49
CA ARG A 223 20.94 -16.53 7.75
C ARG A 223 22.35 -17.01 7.42
N ASP A 224 22.85 -16.66 6.24
CA ASP A 224 24.13 -17.17 5.74
C ASP A 224 25.30 -16.68 6.61
N ILE A 225 25.21 -15.45 7.13
CA ILE A 225 26.15 -14.94 8.14
C ILE A 225 26.07 -15.76 9.43
N VAL A 226 24.86 -16.01 9.94
CA VAL A 226 24.67 -16.73 11.21
C VAL A 226 25.16 -18.17 11.13
N ILE A 227 24.89 -18.87 10.02
CA ILE A 227 25.33 -20.26 9.83
C ILE A 227 26.84 -20.33 9.55
N GLY A 228 27.40 -19.34 8.86
CA GLY A 228 28.81 -19.28 8.49
C GLY A 228 29.76 -18.77 9.58
N GLY A 229 29.24 -18.20 10.67
CA GLY A 229 30.01 -17.52 11.74
C GLY A 229 30.18 -18.30 13.03
#